data_AF-A0A6G3S1F7-F1
#
_entry.id   AF-A0A6G3S1F7-F1
#
_cell.length_a   1.000
_cell.length_b   1.000
_cell.length_c   1.000
_cell.angle_alpha   90.00
_cell.angle_beta   90.00
_cell.angle_gamma   90.00
#
_symmetry.space_group_name_H-M   'P 1'
#
loop_
_entity.id
_entity.type
_entity.pdbx_description
1 polymer ?
#
loop_
_entity_poly.entity_id
_entity_poly.type
_entity_poly.pdbx_seq_one_letter_code
_entity_poly.pdbx_strand_id
1 'polypeptide(L)'
;MKIRSTSDEDLDVFVDTAHAAFGLFPETPVDGGGLWWSALEMDRGLLALDADGRPVGTAAAYSFELTLPGGVPVPAAGVSAVGVLPSHRRRGVLGELMRRQLADVRARGEFLAVLLASEAPIYGRFGYGPATGTARLTVPRHKAALTVPRAHRSPDAP
;
A
#
# COMPACT_ATOMS: atom_id res chain seq x y z
N MET A 1 3.78 12.80 21.13
CA MET A 1 3.80 12.21 19.77
C MET A 1 3.20 13.23 18.82
N LYS A 2 3.84 13.45 17.67
CA LYS A 2 3.40 14.39 16.63
C LYS A 2 3.33 13.65 15.30
N ILE A 3 2.29 13.90 14.49
CA ILE A 3 2.24 13.43 13.10
C ILE A 3 2.36 14.65 12.19
N ARG A 4 3.21 14.55 11.18
CA ARG A 4 3.36 15.58 10.15
C ARG A 4 3.46 14.93 8.76
N SER A 5 3.09 15.71 7.75
CA SER A 5 3.39 15.38 6.35
C SER A 5 4.90 15.38 6.12
N THR A 6 5.32 14.58 5.16
CA THR A 6 6.70 14.55 4.66
C THR A 6 6.92 15.54 3.52
N SER A 7 8.18 15.82 3.25
CA SER A 7 8.68 16.48 2.03
C SER A 7 9.74 15.62 1.37
N ASP A 8 10.25 16.02 0.20
CA ASP A 8 11.31 15.30 -0.52
C ASP A 8 12.57 15.11 0.33
N GLU A 9 12.89 16.09 1.21
CA GLU A 9 13.99 16.02 2.17
C GLU A 9 13.86 14.87 3.20
N ASP A 10 12.64 14.33 3.39
CA ASP A 10 12.39 13.25 4.35
C ASP A 10 12.57 11.85 3.74
N LEU A 11 12.91 11.73 2.44
CA LEU A 11 12.89 10.44 1.76
C LEU A 11 13.73 9.38 2.49
N ASP A 12 14.99 9.70 2.80
CA ASP A 12 15.90 8.74 3.43
C ASP A 12 15.40 8.30 4.81
N VAL A 13 15.03 9.26 5.66
CA VAL A 13 14.54 8.97 7.01
C VAL A 13 13.21 8.21 7.00
N PHE A 14 12.34 8.50 6.02
CA PHE A 14 11.09 7.79 5.82
C PHE A 14 11.35 6.33 5.40
N VAL A 15 12.21 6.13 4.40
CA VAL A 15 12.60 4.81 3.90
C VAL A 15 13.23 3.98 5.01
N ASP A 16 14.18 4.53 5.76
CA ASP A 16 14.84 3.84 6.88
C ASP A 16 13.84 3.43 7.97
N THR A 17 12.95 4.35 8.36
CA THR A 17 11.93 4.09 9.39
C THR A 17 10.94 3.02 8.93
N ALA A 18 10.51 3.08 7.67
CA ALA A 18 9.63 2.07 7.08
C ALA A 18 10.33 0.70 7.03
N HIS A 19 11.54 0.62 6.46
CA HIS A 19 12.31 -0.63 6.37
C HIS A 19 12.51 -1.27 7.75
N ALA A 20 12.91 -0.49 8.75
CA ALA A 20 13.05 -0.97 10.12
C ALA A 20 11.74 -1.53 10.69
N ALA A 21 10.59 -0.91 10.39
CA ALA A 21 9.28 -1.41 10.81
C ALA A 21 8.88 -2.73 10.12
N PHE A 22 9.31 -2.94 8.88
CA PHE A 22 9.10 -4.16 8.09
C PHE A 22 10.17 -5.24 8.34
N GLY A 23 11.22 -4.95 9.12
CA GLY A 23 12.34 -5.87 9.32
C GLY A 23 13.19 -6.06 8.06
N LEU A 24 13.19 -5.05 7.18
CA LEU A 24 13.98 -5.01 5.96
C LEU A 24 15.20 -4.12 6.17
N PHE A 25 16.20 -4.30 5.32
CA PHE A 25 17.33 -3.39 5.18
C PHE A 25 17.28 -2.80 3.77
N PRO A 26 17.64 -1.52 3.56
CA PRO A 26 17.75 -0.97 2.22
C PRO A 26 18.83 -1.75 1.46
N GLU A 27 18.43 -2.62 0.55
CA GLU A 27 19.37 -3.31 -0.33
C GLU A 27 19.78 -2.37 -1.47
N THR A 28 21.05 -2.38 -1.84
CA THR A 28 21.51 -1.74 -3.08
C THR A 28 20.82 -2.45 -4.25
N PRO A 29 20.10 -1.72 -5.14
CA PRO A 29 19.41 -2.35 -6.25
C PRO A 29 20.41 -3.14 -7.11
N VAL A 30 20.08 -4.40 -7.37
CA VAL A 30 20.72 -5.21 -8.43
C VAL A 30 20.15 -4.79 -9.78
N ASP A 31 20.99 -4.85 -10.81
CA ASP A 31 20.71 -4.33 -12.15
C ASP A 31 19.32 -4.72 -12.67
N GLY A 32 18.51 -3.70 -13.02
CA GLY A 32 17.15 -3.85 -13.57
C GLY A 32 15.99 -3.90 -12.56
N GLY A 33 16.27 -4.00 -11.26
CA GLY A 33 15.26 -3.86 -10.21
C GLY A 33 15.12 -2.41 -9.75
N GLY A 34 14.07 -1.71 -10.18
CA GLY A 34 13.73 -0.41 -9.60
C GLY A 34 13.48 -0.52 -8.10
N LEU A 35 13.90 0.49 -7.33
CA LEU A 35 13.61 0.56 -5.90
C LEU A 35 12.09 0.72 -5.69
N TRP A 36 11.46 -0.13 -4.89
CA TRP A 36 10.00 -0.07 -4.70
C TRP A 36 9.53 1.29 -4.11
N TRP A 37 10.41 1.97 -3.38
CA TRP A 37 10.16 3.31 -2.84
C TRP A 37 10.32 4.45 -3.86
N SER A 38 10.73 4.17 -5.10
CA SER A 38 10.71 5.16 -6.18
C SER A 38 9.29 5.65 -6.54
N ALA A 39 8.27 4.89 -6.15
CA ALA A 39 6.86 5.26 -6.30
C ALA A 39 6.33 6.11 -5.14
N LEU A 40 7.16 6.48 -4.15
CA LEU A 40 6.71 7.33 -3.06
C LEU A 40 6.46 8.76 -3.54
N GLU A 41 5.21 9.21 -3.42
CA GLU A 41 4.83 10.61 -3.51
C GLU A 41 5.05 11.24 -2.13
N MET A 42 6.20 11.88 -1.91
CA MET A 42 6.60 12.34 -0.57
C MET A 42 5.67 13.42 0.00
N ASP A 43 4.91 14.15 -0.80
CA ASP A 43 3.86 15.06 -0.31
C ASP A 43 2.62 14.31 0.23
N ARG A 44 2.55 12.99 0.03
CA ARG A 44 1.50 12.08 0.51
C ARG A 44 1.99 11.08 1.55
N GLY A 45 3.21 11.27 2.03
CA GLY A 45 3.75 10.57 3.18
C GLY A 45 3.45 11.26 4.50
N LEU A 46 3.48 10.48 5.58
CA LEU A 46 3.33 10.91 6.96
C LEU A 46 4.44 10.30 7.81
N LEU A 47 5.03 11.11 8.68
CA LEU A 47 5.91 10.67 9.76
C LEU A 47 5.23 10.88 11.12
N ALA A 48 5.24 9.81 11.92
CA ALA A 48 4.96 9.89 13.35
C ALA A 48 6.28 10.05 14.10
N LEU A 49 6.36 11.08 14.94
CA LEU A 49 7.50 11.42 15.76
C LEU A 49 7.19 11.21 17.25
N ASP A 50 8.16 10.70 18.02
CA ASP A 50 8.08 10.61 19.48
C ASP A 50 8.20 12.00 20.16
N ALA A 51 8.33 12.03 21.48
CA ALA A 51 8.46 13.28 22.23
C ALA A 51 9.79 13.99 21.99
N ASP A 52 10.84 13.24 21.66
CA ASP A 52 12.19 13.75 21.39
C ASP A 52 12.37 14.10 19.89
N GLY A 53 11.31 13.96 19.09
CA GLY A 53 11.31 14.27 17.67
C GLY A 53 11.84 13.13 16.78
N ARG A 54 12.07 11.93 17.34
CA ARG A 54 12.57 10.79 16.54
C ARG A 54 11.44 10.15 15.74
N PRO A 55 11.69 9.73 14.49
CA PRO A 55 10.70 9.03 13.67
C PRO A 55 10.44 7.62 14.23
N VAL A 56 9.16 7.31 14.42
CA VAL A 56 8.71 6.04 15.04
C VAL A 56 7.62 5.35 14.24
N GLY A 57 7.11 5.97 13.17
CA GLY A 57 6.18 5.34 12.26
C GLY A 57 5.97 6.14 10.99
N THR A 58 5.48 5.43 9.98
CA THR A 58 5.32 5.90 8.61
C THR A 58 3.94 5.51 8.07
N ALA A 59 3.42 6.29 7.14
CA ALA A 59 2.35 5.90 6.23
C ALA A 59 2.52 6.69 4.93
N ALA A 60 2.30 6.07 3.77
CA ALA A 60 2.33 6.76 2.48
C ALA A 60 1.13 6.36 1.63
N ALA A 61 0.82 7.19 0.65
CA ALA A 61 -0.07 6.86 -0.45
C ALA A 61 0.59 7.26 -1.78
N TYR A 62 0.30 6.51 -2.85
CA TYR A 62 0.62 6.91 -4.22
C TYR A 62 -0.65 6.96 -5.07
N SER A 63 -0.64 7.74 -6.13
CA SER A 63 -1.81 8.00 -6.98
C SER A 63 -1.82 6.99 -8.12
N PHE A 64 -2.99 6.41 -8.37
CA PHE A 64 -3.18 5.56 -9.55
C PHE A 64 -4.67 5.47 -9.90
N GLU A 65 -4.97 4.84 -11.04
CA GLU A 65 -6.34 4.55 -11.45
C GLU A 65 -6.72 3.10 -11.15
N LEU A 66 -7.89 2.89 -10.57
CA LEU A 66 -8.48 1.57 -10.35
C LEU A 66 -9.67 1.38 -11.29
N THR A 67 -9.69 0.29 -12.05
CA THR A 67 -10.86 -0.06 -12.87
C THR A 67 -11.94 -0.73 -12.02
N LEU A 68 -13.13 -0.12 -11.97
CA LEU A 68 -14.28 -0.67 -11.26
C LEU A 68 -15.12 -1.60 -12.17
N PRO A 69 -16.02 -2.42 -11.59
CA PRO A 69 -17.02 -3.16 -12.38
C PRO A 69 -17.74 -2.25 -13.38
N GLY A 70 -17.88 -2.70 -14.61
CA GLY A 70 -18.34 -1.87 -15.74
C GLY A 70 -17.21 -1.22 -16.55
N GLY A 71 -15.94 -1.44 -16.18
CA GLY A 71 -14.78 -1.00 -16.96
C GLY A 71 -14.42 0.47 -16.78
N VAL A 72 -14.92 1.12 -15.73
CA VAL A 72 -14.71 2.54 -15.48
C VAL A 72 -13.45 2.74 -14.65
N PRO A 73 -12.42 3.44 -15.16
CA PRO A 73 -11.26 3.83 -14.36
C PRO A 73 -11.64 4.98 -13.43
N VAL A 74 -11.15 4.92 -12.18
CA VAL A 74 -11.37 5.97 -11.18
C VAL A 74 -10.08 6.26 -10.41
N PRO A 75 -9.83 7.51 -9.99
CA PRO A 75 -8.68 7.83 -9.13
C PRO A 75 -8.75 7.08 -7.79
N ALA A 76 -7.59 6.61 -7.33
CA ALA A 76 -7.46 5.82 -6.11
C ALA A 76 -6.18 6.16 -5.35
N ALA A 77 -6.28 6.16 -4.01
CA ALA A 77 -5.12 6.23 -3.13
C ALA A 77 -4.57 4.83 -2.84
N GLY A 78 -3.35 4.55 -3.28
CA GLY A 78 -2.62 3.31 -2.98
C GLY A 78 -1.88 3.42 -1.66
N VAL A 79 -2.52 3.00 -0.57
CA VAL A 79 -1.90 3.07 0.77
C VAL A 79 -0.77 2.06 0.87
N SER A 80 0.39 2.56 1.29
CA SER A 80 1.66 1.82 1.34
C SER A 80 2.53 2.29 2.51
N ALA A 81 3.65 1.58 2.73
CA ALA A 81 4.67 1.90 3.73
C ALA A 81 4.13 2.21 5.14
N VAL A 82 3.02 1.57 5.52
CA VAL A 82 2.42 1.73 6.85
C VAL A 82 3.21 0.89 7.85
N GLY A 83 3.95 1.56 8.73
CA GLY A 83 4.87 0.91 9.66
C GLY A 83 4.96 1.66 10.98
N VAL A 84 5.14 0.93 12.08
CA VAL A 84 5.48 1.49 13.38
C VAL A 84 6.64 0.69 13.96
N LEU A 85 7.68 1.40 14.40
CA LEU A 85 8.86 0.77 15.00
C LEU A 85 8.44 -0.14 16.16
N PRO A 86 9.04 -1.34 16.31
CA PRO A 86 8.67 -2.29 17.36
C PRO A 86 8.61 -1.68 18.76
N SER A 87 9.53 -0.78 19.09
CA SER A 87 9.61 -0.05 20.37
C SER A 87 8.41 0.85 20.67
N HIS A 88 7.60 1.20 19.66
CA HIS A 88 6.50 2.15 19.75
C HIS A 88 5.13 1.56 19.37
N ARG A 89 5.06 0.24 19.13
CA ARG A 89 3.80 -0.46 18.85
C ARG A 89 2.88 -0.45 20.06
N ARG A 90 1.57 -0.60 19.81
CA ARG A 90 0.49 -0.65 20.82
C ARG A 90 0.36 0.62 21.68
N ARG A 91 0.87 1.76 21.20
CA ARG A 91 0.75 3.09 21.84
C ARG A 91 -0.16 4.05 21.07
N GLY A 92 -1.01 3.54 20.18
CA GLY A 92 -1.94 4.35 19.38
C GLY A 92 -1.37 4.93 18.07
N VAL A 93 -0.05 4.87 17.85
CA VAL A 93 0.65 5.47 16.68
C VAL A 93 -0.03 5.14 15.34
N LEU A 94 -0.27 3.84 15.07
CA LEU A 94 -0.91 3.39 13.84
C LEU A 94 -2.33 3.96 13.67
N GLY A 95 -3.09 4.03 14.77
CA GLY A 95 -4.45 4.55 14.73
C GLY A 95 -4.49 6.02 14.33
N GLU A 96 -3.55 6.81 14.84
CA GLU A 96 -3.43 8.23 14.49
C GLU A 96 -2.92 8.41 13.05
N LEU A 97 -1.94 7.60 12.61
CA LEU A 97 -1.45 7.62 11.22
C LEU A 97 -2.58 7.32 10.23
N MET A 98 -3.33 6.24 10.43
CA MET A 98 -4.42 5.86 9.51
C MET A 98 -5.55 6.88 9.48
N ARG A 99 -5.93 7.44 10.64
CA ARG A 99 -6.96 8.50 10.69
C ARG A 99 -6.52 9.74 9.94
N ARG A 100 -5.27 10.18 10.16
CA ARG A 100 -4.72 11.34 9.43
C ARG A 100 -4.65 11.06 7.94
N GLN A 101 -4.12 9.92 7.53
CA GLN A 101 -4.01 9.54 6.12
C GLN A 101 -5.38 9.52 5.43
N LEU A 102 -6.39 8.89 6.02
CA LEU A 102 -7.74 8.84 5.45
C LEU A 102 -8.40 10.24 5.38
N ALA A 103 -8.11 11.12 6.34
CA ALA A 103 -8.54 12.50 6.27
C ALA A 103 -7.87 13.25 5.10
N ASP A 104 -6.57 13.04 4.88
CA ASP A 104 -5.82 13.64 3.77
C ASP A 104 -6.30 13.11 2.40
N VAL A 105 -6.56 11.80 2.28
CA VAL A 105 -7.18 11.18 1.09
C VAL A 105 -8.52 11.84 0.78
N ARG A 106 -9.39 11.97 1.79
CA ARG A 106 -10.69 12.65 1.63
C ARG A 106 -10.52 14.12 1.22
N ALA A 107 -9.58 14.84 1.82
CA ALA A 107 -9.32 16.24 1.51
C ALA A 107 -8.82 16.45 0.07
N ARG A 108 -8.13 15.47 -0.50
CA ARG A 108 -7.69 15.45 -1.91
C ARG A 108 -8.79 15.07 -2.90
N GLY A 109 -10.00 14.74 -2.44
CA GLY A 109 -11.14 14.38 -3.29
C GLY A 109 -11.14 12.93 -3.77
N GLU A 110 -10.23 12.10 -3.25
CA GLU A 110 -10.18 10.67 -3.56
C GLU A 110 -11.28 9.95 -2.75
N PHE A 111 -12.19 9.29 -3.45
CA PHE A 111 -13.34 8.64 -2.82
C PHE A 111 -13.06 7.19 -2.39
N LEU A 112 -11.91 6.64 -2.78
CA LEU A 112 -11.49 5.30 -2.40
C LEU A 112 -9.98 5.21 -2.12
N ALA A 113 -9.64 4.39 -1.13
CA ALA A 113 -8.27 4.00 -0.81
C ALA A 113 -8.18 2.47 -0.79
N VAL A 114 -7.07 1.94 -1.30
CA VAL A 114 -6.82 0.49 -1.36
C VAL A 114 -5.41 0.17 -0.92
N LEU A 115 -5.20 -1.05 -0.42
CA LEU A 115 -3.92 -1.51 0.09
C LEU A 115 -3.77 -3.02 -0.04
N LEU A 116 -2.53 -3.48 0.04
CA LEU A 116 -2.20 -4.87 0.35
C LEU A 116 -1.95 -4.98 1.85
N ALA A 117 -2.78 -5.75 2.54
CA ALA A 117 -2.69 -5.89 3.99
C ALA A 117 -1.54 -6.84 4.37
N SER A 118 -0.64 -6.39 5.23
CA SER A 118 0.36 -7.25 5.89
C SER A 118 -0.27 -8.22 6.89
N GLU A 119 -1.29 -7.77 7.63
CA GLU A 119 -2.11 -8.59 8.51
C GLU A 119 -3.59 -8.22 8.36
N ALA A 120 -4.44 -9.23 8.13
CA ALA A 120 -5.86 -9.04 7.87
C ALA A 120 -6.64 -8.25 8.96
N PRO A 121 -6.42 -8.46 10.28
CA PRO A 121 -7.22 -7.78 11.32
C PRO A 121 -6.88 -6.29 11.52
N ILE A 122 -5.83 -5.78 10.88
CA ILE A 122 -5.37 -4.40 11.13
C ILE A 122 -6.35 -3.40 10.52
N TYR A 123 -6.69 -3.58 9.25
CA TYR A 123 -7.27 -2.51 8.44
C TYR A 123 -8.80 -2.45 8.50
N GLY A 124 -9.47 -3.54 8.88
CA GLY A 124 -10.93 -3.59 8.99
C GLY A 124 -11.52 -2.50 9.90
N ARG A 125 -10.84 -2.19 11.01
CA ARG A 125 -11.27 -1.13 11.94
C ARG A 125 -11.23 0.30 11.35
N PHE A 126 -10.56 0.48 10.22
CA PHE A 126 -10.46 1.77 9.51
C PHE A 126 -11.37 1.81 8.27
N GLY A 127 -12.23 0.79 8.07
CA GLY A 127 -13.18 0.72 6.96
C GLY A 127 -12.71 -0.05 5.73
N TYR A 128 -11.50 -0.63 5.75
CA TYR A 128 -11.03 -1.46 4.65
C TYR A 128 -11.70 -2.84 4.67
N GLY A 129 -12.23 -3.26 3.52
CA GLY A 129 -12.73 -4.62 3.30
C GLY A 129 -11.89 -5.38 2.27
N PRO A 130 -11.85 -6.73 2.33
CA PRO A 130 -11.21 -7.52 1.28
C PRO A 130 -11.97 -7.35 -0.04
N ALA A 131 -11.29 -6.80 -1.05
CA ALA A 131 -11.88 -6.54 -2.37
C ALA A 131 -11.46 -7.58 -3.44
N THR A 132 -10.29 -8.19 -3.28
CA THR A 132 -9.73 -9.18 -4.21
C THR A 132 -9.05 -10.32 -3.46
N GLY A 133 -8.80 -11.42 -4.16
CA GLY A 133 -8.02 -12.56 -3.66
C GLY A 133 -6.89 -12.90 -4.61
N THR A 134 -5.80 -13.43 -4.06
CA THR A 134 -4.63 -13.88 -4.84
C THR A 134 -4.53 -15.39 -4.74
N ALA A 135 -4.40 -16.06 -5.88
CA ALA A 135 -4.12 -17.49 -5.95
C ALA A 135 -2.77 -17.72 -6.64
N ARG A 136 -1.96 -18.64 -6.09
CA ARG A 136 -0.74 -19.12 -6.71
C ARG A 136 -0.99 -20.54 -7.23
N LEU A 137 -0.84 -20.74 -8.53
CA LEU A 137 -0.99 -22.04 -9.18
C LEU A 137 0.37 -22.56 -9.62
N THR A 138 0.65 -23.82 -9.30
CA THR A 138 1.85 -24.54 -9.78
C THR A 138 1.40 -25.64 -10.72
N VAL A 139 1.79 -25.54 -11.99
CA VAL A 139 1.38 -26.50 -13.04
C VAL A 139 2.58 -27.36 -13.44
N PRO A 140 2.53 -28.70 -13.27
CA PRO A 140 3.58 -29.58 -13.77
C PRO A 140 3.61 -29.57 -15.29
N ARG A 141 4.65 -28.96 -15.87
CA ARG A 141 4.75 -28.73 -17.33
C ARG A 141 4.60 -30.00 -18.16
N HIS A 142 5.14 -31.13 -17.70
CA HIS A 142 5.07 -32.42 -18.39
C HIS A 142 3.66 -33.06 -18.40
N LYS A 143 2.72 -32.53 -17.61
CA LYS A 143 1.31 -32.95 -17.58
C LYS A 143 0.37 -31.88 -18.14
N ALA A 144 0.91 -30.76 -18.62
CA ALA A 144 0.13 -29.66 -19.14
C ALA A 144 0.00 -29.76 -20.66
N ALA A 145 -1.19 -29.50 -21.19
CA ALA A 145 -1.45 -29.34 -22.60
C ALA A 145 -2.25 -28.05 -22.82
N LEU A 146 -2.00 -27.35 -23.93
CA LEU A 146 -2.85 -26.24 -24.35
C LEU A 146 -4.22 -26.80 -24.73
N THR A 147 -5.27 -26.21 -24.19
CA THR A 147 -6.65 -26.51 -24.58
C THR A 147 -7.17 -25.35 -25.42
N VAL A 148 -8.01 -25.66 -26.41
CA VAL A 148 -8.69 -24.61 -27.18
C VAL A 148 -9.47 -23.74 -26.20
N PRO A 149 -9.30 -22.41 -26.18
CA PRO A 149 -10.04 -21.55 -25.27
C PRO A 149 -11.51 -21.86 -25.37
N ARG A 150 -12.16 -22.11 -24.22
CA ARG A 150 -13.62 -22.09 -24.17
C ARG A 150 -14.02 -20.64 -24.43
N ALA A 151 -14.26 -20.28 -25.69
CA ALA A 151 -14.85 -19.00 -26.01
C ALA A 151 -16.09 -18.84 -25.14
N HIS A 152 -16.25 -17.67 -24.50
CA HIS A 152 -17.55 -17.31 -23.96
C HIS A 152 -18.55 -17.45 -25.11
N ARG A 153 -19.47 -18.42 -25.05
CA ARG A 153 -20.64 -18.40 -25.94
C ARG A 153 -21.32 -17.07 -25.67
N SER A 154 -21.26 -16.15 -26.63
CA SER A 154 -22.19 -15.03 -26.68
C SER A 154 -23.60 -15.63 -26.64
N PRO A 155 -24.52 -15.13 -25.80
CA PRO A 155 -25.90 -15.64 -25.76
C PRO A 155 -26.64 -15.43 -27.09
N ASP A 156 -26.12 -14.58 -27.98
CA ASP A 156 -26.71 -14.31 -29.29
C ASP A 156 -25.69 -14.57 -30.40
N ALA A 157 -25.90 -15.68 -31.10
CA ALA A 157 -25.57 -15.83 -32.52
C ALA A 157 -26.78 -16.57 -33.15
N PRO A 158 -27.27 -16.10 -34.31
CA PRO A 158 -28.57 -16.49 -34.88
C PRO A 158 -28.71 -17.97 -35.22
#